data_AF-A0A949XC50-F1
#
_entry.id   AF-A0A949XC50-F1
#
_cell.length_a   1.000
_cell.length_b   1.000
_cell.length_c   1.000
_cell.angle_alpha   90.00
_cell.angle_beta   90.00
_cell.angle_gamma   90.00
#
_symmetry.space_group_name_H-M   'P 1'
#
loop_
_entity.id
_entity.type
_entity.pdbx_description
1 polymer ?
#
loop_
_entity_poly.entity_id
_entity_poly.type
_entity_poly.pdbx_seq_one_letter_code
_entity_poly.pdbx_strand_id
1 'polypeptide(L)' 'MARLTGPAVKMLAQQLYDYNLSDDAAEAVAHMIGAMATYSRRLEALNLTGLQPPFGYPTLIAEAERSLRSSK' A
#
# COMPACT_ATOMS: atom_id res chain seq x y z
N MET A 1 -0.08 -6.21 17.51
CA MET A 1 -0.08 -5.53 16.19
C MET A 1 -1.50 -5.55 15.66
N ALA A 2 -2.05 -4.42 15.24
CA ALA A 2 -3.38 -4.40 14.62
C ALA A 2 -3.31 -5.22 13.32
N ARG A 3 -3.84 -6.44 13.33
CA ARG A 3 -4.02 -7.24 12.12
C ARG A 3 -5.13 -6.56 11.32
N LEU A 4 -4.81 -6.05 10.13
CA LEU A 4 -5.85 -5.83 9.14
C LEU A 4 -6.53 -7.17 8.89
N THR A 5 -7.85 -7.20 9.00
CA THR A 5 -8.67 -8.39 8.74
C THR A 5 -9.33 -8.25 7.37
N GLY A 6 -9.66 -9.36 6.72
CA GLY A 6 -10.40 -9.35 5.44
C GLY A 6 -11.65 -8.45 5.48
N PRO A 7 -12.50 -8.51 6.52
CA PRO A 7 -13.66 -7.62 6.65
C PRO A 7 -13.30 -6.13 6.68
N ALA A 8 -12.21 -5.75 7.34
CA ALA A 8 -11.76 -4.37 7.36
C ALA A 8 -11.30 -3.90 5.96
N VAL A 9 -10.62 -4.76 5.21
CA VAL A 9 -10.24 -4.48 3.81
C VAL A 9 -11.46 -4.31 2.92
N LYS A 10 -12.49 -5.16 3.07
CA LYS A 10 -13.74 -5.04 2.29
C LYS A 10 -14.44 -3.71 2.56
N MET A 11 -14.58 -3.34 3.84
CA MET A 11 -15.16 -2.05 4.20
C MET A 11 -14.39 -0.89 3.59
N LEU A 12 -13.06 -0.94 3.64
CA LEU A 12 -12.20 0.14 3.19
C LEU A 12 -12.23 0.25 1.65
N ALA A 13 -12.25 -0.87 0.93
CA ALA A 13 -12.40 -0.90 -0.52
C ALA A 13 -13.76 -0.36 -0.98
N GLN A 14 -14.84 -0.73 -0.28
CA GLN A 14 -16.18 -0.20 -0.56
C GLN A 14 -16.24 1.31 -0.30
N GLN A 15 -15.71 1.78 0.82
CA GLN A 15 -15.80 3.20 1.21
C GLN A 15 -14.97 4.12 0.32
N LEU A 16 -13.77 3.69 -0.10
CA LEU A 16 -12.85 4.54 -0.86
C LEU A 16 -13.03 4.43 -2.37
N TYR A 17 -13.44 3.26 -2.85
CA TYR A 17 -13.42 2.94 -4.29
C TYR A 17 -14.73 2.36 -4.81
N ASP A 18 -15.77 2.26 -3.97
CA ASP A 18 -17.04 1.59 -4.28
C ASP A 18 -16.86 0.17 -4.84
N TYR A 19 -15.76 -0.48 -4.44
CA TYR A 19 -15.31 -1.74 -5.01
C TYR A 19 -15.61 -2.91 -4.07
N ASN A 20 -16.40 -3.87 -4.57
CA ASN A 20 -16.83 -5.03 -3.79
C ASN A 20 -15.87 -6.20 -3.98
N LEU A 21 -15.03 -6.45 -2.97
CA LEU A 21 -14.07 -7.57 -2.95
C LEU A 21 -14.76 -8.90 -2.61
N SER A 22 -14.30 -9.99 -3.22
CA SER A 22 -14.60 -11.34 -2.70
C SER A 22 -13.86 -11.56 -1.37
N ASP A 23 -14.37 -12.47 -0.54
CA ASP A 23 -13.78 -12.76 0.77
C ASP A 23 -12.33 -13.28 0.63
N ASP A 24 -12.09 -14.20 -0.30
CA ASP A 24 -10.74 -14.72 -0.60
C ASP A 24 -9.77 -13.61 -1.03
N ALA A 25 -10.23 -12.66 -1.86
CA ALA A 25 -9.41 -11.54 -2.30
C ALA A 25 -9.12 -10.57 -1.16
N ALA A 26 -10.11 -10.30 -0.30
CA ALA A 26 -9.93 -9.43 0.85
C ALA A 26 -8.97 -10.02 1.89
N GLU A 27 -9.02 -11.33 2.13
CA GLU A 27 -8.10 -12.05 3.00
C GLU A 27 -6.67 -12.01 2.45
N ALA A 28 -6.50 -12.27 1.15
CA ALA A 28 -5.20 -12.16 0.48
C ALA A 28 -4.62 -10.74 0.57
N VAL A 29 -5.44 -9.72 0.33
CA VAL A 29 -5.03 -8.30 0.44
C VAL A 29 -4.67 -7.94 1.87
N ALA A 30 -5.45 -8.37 2.87
CA ALA A 30 -5.13 -8.16 4.28
C ALA A 30 -3.76 -8.77 4.65
N HIS A 31 -3.48 -9.97 4.14
CA HIS A 31 -2.20 -10.64 4.35
C HIS A 31 -1.04 -9.91 3.68
N MET A 32 -1.21 -9.48 2.42
CA MET A 32 -0.21 -8.71 1.67
C MET A 32 0.08 -7.36 2.34
N ILE A 33 -0.94 -6.61 2.75
CA ILE A 33 -0.77 -5.32 3.43
C ILE A 33 -0.05 -5.51 4.76
N GLY A 34 -0.39 -6.55 5.52
CA GLY A 34 0.31 -6.88 6.77
C GLY A 34 1.80 -7.18 6.55
N ALA A 35 2.13 -7.95 5.50
CA ALA A 35 3.50 -8.22 5.10
C ALA A 35 4.22 -6.93 4.67
N MET A 36 3.59 -6.12 3.81
CA MET A 36 4.16 -4.85 3.34
C MET A 36 4.37 -3.85 4.48
N ALA A 37 3.45 -3.73 5.43
CA ALA A 37 3.59 -2.87 6.60
C ALA A 37 4.71 -3.35 7.55
N THR A 38 5.01 -4.64 7.54
CA THR A 38 6.13 -5.21 8.30
C THR A 38 7.45 -4.95 7.57
N TYR A 39 7.47 -5.12 6.25
CA TYR A 39 8.62 -4.81 5.42
C TYR A 39 8.94 -3.32 5.41
N SER A 40 7.94 -2.44 5.34
CA SER A 40 8.14 -0.98 5.34
C SER A 40 8.79 -0.50 6.64
N ARG A 41 8.35 -0.99 7.80
CA ARG A 41 9.00 -0.69 9.09
C ARG A 41 10.44 -1.20 9.15
N ARG A 42 10.72 -2.39 8.57
CA ARG A 42 12.09 -2.90 8.46
C ARG A 42 12.94 -2.03 7.54
N LEU A 43 12.39 -1.58 6.41
CA LEU A 43 13.07 -0.68 5.48
C LEU A 43 13.33 0.71 6.09
N GLU A 44 12.37 1.23 6.85
CA GLU A 44 12.53 2.49 7.61
C GLU A 44 13.63 2.36 8.67
N ALA A 45 13.68 1.23 9.38
CA ALA A 45 14.73 0.94 10.35
C ALA A 45 16.13 0.79 9.71
N LEU A 46 16.22 0.52 8.40
CA LEU A 46 17.47 0.36 7.68
C LEU A 46 18.13 1.69 7.26
N ASN A 47 17.60 2.84 7.68
CA ASN A 47 18.11 4.19 7.37
C ASN A 47 18.56 4.33 5.91
N LEU A 48 17.66 3.97 4.98
CA LEU A 48 17.90 3.93 3.53
C LEU A 48 17.96 5.33 2.89
N THR A 49 18.28 6.36 3.66
CA THR A 49 18.47 7.72 3.15
C THR A 49 19.61 7.72 2.13
N GLY A 50 19.28 7.99 0.85
CA GLY A 50 20.25 8.09 -0.25
C GLY A 50 20.42 6.83 -1.11
N LEU A 51 19.76 5.71 -0.80
CA LEU A 51 19.74 4.52 -1.67
C LEU A 51 18.55 4.59 -2.65
N GLN A 52 18.81 4.40 -3.95
CA GLN A 52 17.80 4.44 -5.01
C GLN A 52 17.07 3.08 -5.16
N PRO A 53 15.76 3.06 -5.44
CA PRO A 53 14.87 4.23 -5.58
C PRO A 53 14.60 4.90 -4.23
N PRO A 54 14.46 6.25 -4.18
CA PRO A 54 14.25 6.94 -2.92
C PRO A 54 12.89 6.54 -2.34
N PHE A 55 12.90 5.59 -1.42
CA PHE A 55 11.69 5.10 -0.76
C PHE A 55 11.16 6.21 0.15
N GLY A 56 10.02 6.78 -0.19
CA GLY A 56 9.37 7.84 0.59
C GLY A 56 8.12 8.40 -0.08
N TYR A 57 7.21 8.95 0.72
CA TYR A 57 5.98 9.59 0.25
C TYR A 57 6.22 10.64 -0.86
N PRO A 58 7.23 11.53 -0.78
CA PRO A 58 7.48 12.52 -1.83
C PRO A 58 7.82 11.90 -3.19
N THR A 59 8.61 10.83 -3.21
CA THR A 59 8.97 10.13 -4.46
C THR A 59 7.77 9.41 -5.06
N LEU A 60 6.96 8.75 -4.22
CA LEU A 60 5.75 8.07 -4.68
C LEU A 60 4.74 9.07 -5.26
N ILE A 61 4.61 10.25 -4.66
CA ILE A 61 3.78 11.35 -5.18
C ILE A 61 4.34 11.83 -6.52
N ALA A 62 5.64 12.10 -6.62
CA ALA A 62 6.26 12.54 -7.86
C ALA A 62 6.08 11.54 -9.02
N GLU A 63 6.13 10.23 -8.71
CA GLU A 63 5.93 9.18 -9.71
C GLU A 63 4.46 8.99 -10.10
N ALA A 64 3.53 9.12 -9.15
CA ALA A 64 2.10 9.15 -9.42
C ALA A 64 1.73 10.32 -10.34
N GLU A 65 2.27 11.52 -10.09
CA GLU A 65 2.07 12.68 -10.96
C GLU A 65 2.71 12.49 -12.35
N ARG A 66 3.86 11.82 -12.45
CA ARG A 66 4.48 11.47 -13.73
C ARG A 66 3.58 10.52 -14.54
N SER A 67 3.07 9.48 -13.90
CA SER A 67 2.18 8.49 -14.51
C SER A 67 0.87 9.11 -15.00
N LEU A 68 0.27 10.01 -14.21
CA LEU A 68 -0.91 10.78 -14.61
C LEU A 68 -0.68 11.66 -15.84
N ARG A 69 0.52 12.24 -15.98
CA ARG A 69 0.91 13.04 -17.14
C ARG A 69 1.17 12.20 -18.41
N SER A 70 1.66 10.98 -18.25
CA SER A 70 1.94 10.05 -19.36
C SER A 70 0.68 9.35 -19.91
N SER A 71 -0.44 9.43 -19.18
CA SER A 71 -1.72 8.81 -19.56
C SER A 71 -2.66 9.74 -20.33
N LYS A 72 -2.20 10.95 -20.69
CA LYS A 72 -2.85 11.90 -21.61
C LYS A 72 -2.06 11.96 -22.90
#